data_AF-A0A7Z9L9V1-F1
#
_entry.id   AF-A0A7Z9L9V1-F1
#
_cell.length_a   1.000
_cell.length_b   1.000
_cell.length_c   1.000
_cell.angle_alpha   90.00
_cell.angle_beta   90.00
_cell.angle_gamma   90.00
#
_symmetry.space_group_name_H-M   'P 1'
#
loop_
_entity.id
_entity.type
_entity.pdbx_description
1 polymer ?
#
loop_
_entity_poly.entity_id
_entity_poly.type
_entity_poly.pdbx_seq_one_letter_code
_entity_poly.pdbx_strand_id
1 'polypeptide(L)'
;MIPCTGIASLAEWSMEFMTPSPVPLKTKGDRPGAQRWLLCLILLLPWFWLFGRSLVTNHTLAFRDAAHFHYPTFHWNTEQWHHKQIPLWNPQENLGSPIMSDLSSSLFYPPKLVFHLPLPFPRLYNWYVAMHVLLAAYGTYRLSRYWQASCWGAAFAALSFSLGGSLLSQHANVIYLISAAWLPFALHSTDQMLVHRNWKSALVLAGLLALMTLGGDPQAAYHVGLLAGLYALILTIHPQDRIRKATAARLSWFQHRFILLLMAGSATFLLAAVQILPTFQWSQQSQRNSYSQPHSLYEIPATLKHRAGSPTTGPSDLSAEQSVFKGLFTNPPVETHHRAIYHFSVGPWRFAELLWPNISGKMYPVHRRWINQLPAEG
;
A
#
# COMPACT_ATOMS: atom_id res chain seq x y z
N MET A 1 11.61 20.84 -40.83
CA MET A 1 12.14 19.74 -39.99
C MET A 1 13.00 20.35 -38.91
N ILE A 2 12.45 20.48 -37.70
CA ILE A 2 13.19 20.95 -36.51
C ILE A 2 13.63 19.66 -35.78
N PRO A 3 14.92 19.46 -35.48
CA PRO A 3 15.36 18.24 -34.83
C PRO A 3 14.95 18.25 -33.35
N CYS A 4 14.35 17.14 -32.91
CA CYS A 4 14.02 16.86 -31.51
C CYS A 4 15.29 16.55 -30.71
N THR A 5 15.86 17.53 -30.01
CA THR A 5 17.01 17.39 -29.11
C THR A 5 16.65 17.34 -27.62
N GLY A 6 15.35 17.29 -27.27
CA GLY A 6 14.89 17.42 -25.88
C GLY A 6 14.99 16.17 -24.99
N ILE A 7 14.95 14.95 -25.58
CA ILE A 7 14.81 13.70 -24.80
C ILE A 7 16.14 13.23 -24.20
N ALA A 8 17.28 13.58 -24.81
CA ALA A 8 18.60 13.20 -24.29
C ALA A 8 18.92 13.90 -22.95
N SER A 9 18.48 15.15 -22.76
CA SER A 9 18.82 15.93 -21.58
C SER A 9 18.18 15.42 -20.28
N LEU A 10 16.99 14.81 -20.33
CA LEU A 10 16.32 14.23 -19.16
C LEU A 10 16.96 12.89 -18.72
N ALA A 11 17.50 12.13 -19.67
CA ALA A 11 18.26 10.92 -19.39
C ALA A 11 19.65 11.24 -18.80
N GLU A 12 20.29 12.32 -19.26
CA GLU A 12 21.55 12.79 -18.70
C GLU A 12 21.37 13.35 -17.27
N TRP A 13 20.28 14.10 -17.03
CA TRP A 13 19.97 14.68 -15.71
C TRP A 13 19.65 13.61 -14.65
N SER A 14 19.04 12.49 -15.05
CA SER A 14 18.75 11.36 -14.15
C SER A 14 19.96 10.47 -13.86
N MET A 15 20.94 10.40 -14.78
CA MET A 15 22.17 9.63 -14.56
C MET A 15 23.14 10.31 -13.58
N GLU A 16 23.16 11.64 -13.52
CA GLU A 16 24.07 12.37 -12.63
C GLU A 16 23.69 12.20 -11.14
N PHE A 17 22.40 12.12 -10.82
CA PHE A 17 21.89 11.85 -9.47
C PHE A 17 22.04 10.39 -8.99
N MET A 18 22.34 9.46 -9.90
CA MET A 18 22.41 8.01 -9.61
C MET A 18 23.84 7.47 -9.50
N THR A 19 24.86 8.34 -9.53
CA THR A 19 26.24 7.93 -9.24
C THR A 19 26.50 8.00 -7.74
N PRO A 20 26.65 6.87 -7.02
CA PRO A 20 27.18 6.92 -5.66
C PRO A 20 28.68 7.19 -5.74
N SER A 21 29.05 8.47 -5.86
CA SER A 21 30.43 8.87 -5.57
C SER A 21 30.66 8.73 -4.07
N PRO A 22 31.69 7.98 -3.61
CA PRO A 22 32.02 7.88 -2.19
C PRO A 22 32.78 9.13 -1.76
N VAL A 23 32.19 10.32 -1.95
CA VAL A 23 32.70 11.53 -1.32
C VAL A 23 31.92 11.68 -0.01
N PRO A 24 32.53 11.41 1.15
CA PRO A 24 31.93 11.86 2.39
C PRO A 24 31.86 13.39 2.29
N LEU A 25 30.65 13.93 2.20
CA LEU A 25 30.40 15.34 2.49
C LEU A 25 30.74 15.56 3.98
N LYS A 26 32.03 15.66 4.28
CA LYS A 26 32.53 16.30 5.50
C LYS A 26 32.23 17.78 5.30
N THR A 27 31.07 18.21 5.78
CA THR A 27 30.80 19.64 5.99
C THR A 27 31.80 20.14 7.04
N LYS A 28 32.91 20.69 6.56
CA LYS A 28 33.85 21.48 7.38
C LYS A 28 33.06 22.68 7.89
N GLY A 29 32.71 22.70 9.18
CA GLY A 29 32.25 23.93 9.85
C GLY A 29 31.15 23.82 10.90
N ASP A 30 30.45 22.69 11.05
CA ASP A 30 29.34 22.62 12.01
C ASP A 30 29.80 22.13 13.39
N ARG A 31 29.51 22.90 14.44
CA ARG A 31 29.58 22.38 15.83
C ARG A 31 28.55 21.25 15.92
N PRO A 32 28.98 19.97 16.00
CA PRO A 32 28.10 18.83 15.75
C PRO A 32 26.97 18.68 16.77
N GLY A 33 27.09 19.32 17.94
CA GLY A 33 26.04 19.36 18.96
C GLY A 33 24.87 20.27 18.56
N ALA A 34 25.13 21.55 18.27
CA ALA A 34 24.09 22.55 18.04
C ALA A 34 23.23 22.23 16.82
N GLN A 35 23.85 21.75 15.74
CA GLN A 35 23.13 21.35 14.53
C GLN A 35 22.19 20.16 14.75
N ARG A 36 22.63 19.15 15.53
CA ARG A 36 21.78 18.00 15.86
C ARG A 36 20.56 18.41 16.67
N TRP A 37 20.75 19.27 17.67
CA TRP A 37 19.65 19.83 18.46
C TRP A 37 18.67 20.61 17.58
N LEU A 38 19.18 21.44 16.67
CA LEU A 38 18.34 22.21 15.76
C LEU A 38 17.55 21.30 14.81
N LEU A 39 18.15 20.24 14.28
CA LEU A 39 17.46 19.23 13.45
C LEU A 39 16.37 18.49 14.26
N CYS A 40 16.68 18.07 15.48
CA CYS A 40 15.68 17.46 16.35
C CYS A 40 14.53 18.41 16.65
N LEU A 41 14.81 19.68 16.94
CA LEU A 41 13.78 20.70 17.16
C LEU A 41 12.91 20.89 15.91
N ILE A 42 13.50 21.02 14.73
CA ILE A 42 12.75 21.20 13.47
C ILE A 42 11.86 20.00 13.14
N LEU A 43 12.29 18.78 13.44
CA LEU A 43 11.50 17.58 13.20
C LEU A 43 10.42 17.36 14.27
N LEU A 44 10.74 17.62 15.54
CA LEU A 44 9.86 17.29 16.66
C LEU A 44 8.88 18.42 16.99
N LEU A 45 9.25 19.69 16.84
CA LEU A 45 8.40 20.81 17.22
C LEU A 45 7.05 20.82 16.47
N PRO A 46 6.99 20.64 15.13
CA PRO A 46 5.71 20.58 14.43
C PRO A 46 4.88 19.35 14.83
N TRP A 47 5.54 18.22 15.07
CA TRP A 47 4.89 17.00 15.55
C TRP A 47 4.26 17.20 16.93
N PHE A 48 5.00 17.82 17.87
CA PHE A 48 4.49 18.19 19.19
C PHE A 48 3.38 19.23 19.10
N TRP A 49 3.47 20.19 18.18
CA TRP A 49 2.43 21.19 17.97
C TRP A 49 1.11 20.55 17.51
N LEU A 50 1.16 19.58 16.59
CA LEU A 50 -0.01 18.88 16.08
C LEU A 50 -0.61 17.90 17.09
N PHE A 51 0.22 17.07 17.71
CA PHE A 51 -0.26 15.94 18.51
C PHE A 51 -0.18 16.19 20.03
N GLY A 52 0.64 17.13 20.50
CA GLY A 52 0.94 17.29 21.94
C GLY A 52 -0.28 17.35 22.84
N ARG A 53 -1.35 18.05 22.41
CA ARG A 53 -2.61 18.12 23.17
C ARG A 53 -3.35 16.78 23.22
N SER A 54 -3.38 16.02 22.11
CA SER A 54 -4.06 14.72 22.07
C SER A 54 -3.30 13.64 22.84
N LEU A 55 -1.99 13.78 23.02
CA LEU A 55 -1.17 12.84 23.78
C LEU A 55 -1.37 12.91 25.29
N VAL A 56 -1.82 14.07 25.81
CA VAL A 56 -2.00 14.32 27.25
C VAL A 56 -3.47 14.25 27.66
N THR A 57 -4.39 14.64 26.78
CA THR A 57 -5.83 14.64 27.06
C THR A 57 -6.47 13.28 26.73
N ASN A 58 -7.69 13.04 27.23
CA ASN A 58 -8.47 11.85 26.88
C ASN A 58 -9.37 12.08 25.63
N HIS A 59 -9.19 13.18 24.90
CA HIS A 59 -9.86 13.38 23.62
C HIS A 59 -9.19 12.53 22.54
N THR A 60 -9.94 11.95 21.62
CA THR A 60 -9.41 11.09 20.55
C THR A 60 -9.54 11.72 19.17
N LEU A 61 -8.70 11.31 18.24
CA LEU A 61 -8.83 11.64 16.82
C LEU A 61 -10.04 10.91 16.24
N ALA A 62 -11.13 11.65 16.00
CA ALA A 62 -12.46 11.06 15.80
C ALA A 62 -13.08 11.29 14.40
N PHE A 63 -12.28 11.61 13.38
CA PHE A 63 -12.82 11.89 12.05
C PHE A 63 -12.96 10.62 11.19
N ARG A 64 -14.12 10.41 10.55
CA ARG A 64 -14.43 9.27 9.65
C ARG A 64 -14.18 7.90 10.33
N ASP A 65 -13.55 6.99 9.61
CA ASP A 65 -13.33 5.58 9.97
C ASP A 65 -12.43 5.46 11.19
N ALA A 66 -11.61 6.47 11.49
CA ALA A 66 -10.87 6.54 12.74
C ALA A 66 -11.80 6.41 13.96
N ALA A 67 -12.91 7.16 14.00
CA ALA A 67 -13.90 7.07 15.09
C ALA A 67 -14.85 5.88 14.95
N HIS A 68 -15.37 5.65 13.75
CA HIS A 68 -16.53 4.78 13.57
C HIS A 68 -16.14 3.31 13.35
N PHE A 69 -14.89 3.06 12.97
CA PHE A 69 -14.40 1.73 12.63
C PHE A 69 -13.13 1.38 13.40
N HIS A 70 -12.00 2.04 13.13
CA HIS A 70 -10.72 1.65 13.71
C HIS A 70 -10.67 1.77 15.24
N TYR A 71 -11.16 2.87 15.83
CA TYR A 71 -11.17 3.03 17.27
C TYR A 71 -11.98 1.94 17.99
N PRO A 72 -13.28 1.71 17.69
CA PRO A 72 -14.06 0.69 18.37
C PRO A 72 -13.52 -0.72 18.11
N THR A 73 -13.11 -1.04 16.88
CA THR A 73 -12.53 -2.35 16.56
C THR A 73 -11.23 -2.60 17.33
N PHE A 74 -10.34 -1.61 17.42
CA PHE A 74 -9.07 -1.79 18.15
C PHE A 74 -9.29 -1.85 19.66
N HIS A 75 -10.25 -1.08 20.19
CA HIS A 75 -10.65 -1.12 21.60
C HIS A 75 -11.19 -2.51 21.96
N TRP A 76 -12.17 -2.99 21.20
CA TRP A 76 -12.77 -4.30 21.41
C TRP A 76 -11.75 -5.43 21.31
N ASN A 77 -10.89 -5.43 20.27
CA ASN A 77 -9.82 -6.41 20.13
C ASN A 77 -8.90 -6.42 21.38
N THR A 78 -8.54 -5.24 21.87
CA THR A 78 -7.69 -5.10 23.06
C THR A 78 -8.38 -5.66 24.30
N GLU A 79 -9.68 -5.41 24.48
CA GLU A 79 -10.47 -5.99 25.57
C GLU A 79 -10.53 -7.53 25.51
N GLN A 80 -10.68 -8.13 24.32
CA GLN A 80 -10.68 -9.59 24.18
C GLN A 80 -9.33 -10.19 24.62
N TRP A 81 -8.22 -9.60 24.19
CA TRP A 81 -6.87 -10.01 24.61
C TRP A 81 -6.66 -9.88 26.12
N HIS A 82 -7.17 -8.81 26.76
CA HIS A 82 -7.11 -8.65 28.22
C HIS A 82 -7.89 -9.75 28.96
N HIS A 83 -9.00 -10.22 28.38
CA HIS A 83 -9.74 -11.38 28.88
C HIS A 83 -9.11 -12.74 28.50
N LYS A 84 -7.91 -12.73 27.91
CA LYS A 84 -7.20 -13.93 27.42
C LYS A 84 -7.99 -14.70 26.36
N GLN A 85 -8.84 -13.99 25.63
CA GLN A 85 -9.59 -14.54 24.50
C GLN A 85 -8.91 -14.10 23.21
N ILE A 86 -8.70 -15.05 22.31
CA ILE A 86 -8.25 -14.72 20.95
C ILE A 86 -9.49 -14.26 20.18
N PRO A 87 -9.55 -13.02 19.68
CA PRO A 87 -10.73 -12.48 19.00
C PRO A 87 -10.84 -13.09 17.60
N LEU A 88 -11.45 -14.27 17.52
CA LEU A 88 -11.69 -14.98 16.26
C LEU A 88 -13.03 -14.59 15.63
N TRP A 89 -14.03 -14.32 16.46
CA TRP A 89 -15.41 -14.02 16.07
C TRP A 89 -15.91 -12.80 16.84
N ASN A 90 -16.40 -11.79 16.12
CA ASN A 90 -17.02 -10.61 16.69
C ASN A 90 -18.56 -10.73 16.62
N PRO A 91 -19.27 -10.98 17.74
CA PRO A 91 -20.72 -11.09 17.74
C PRO A 91 -21.43 -9.72 17.63
N GLN A 92 -20.72 -8.61 17.75
CA GLN A 92 -21.30 -7.26 17.80
C GLN A 92 -21.54 -6.66 16.41
N GLU A 93 -20.93 -7.23 15.37
CA GLU A 93 -21.05 -6.76 13.98
C GLU A 93 -21.81 -7.76 13.12
N ASN A 94 -22.78 -7.30 12.32
CA ASN A 94 -23.47 -8.11 11.29
C ASN A 94 -24.05 -9.45 11.79
N LEU A 95 -24.56 -9.51 13.02
CA LEU A 95 -25.02 -10.74 13.68
C LEU A 95 -23.91 -11.79 13.90
N GLY A 96 -22.65 -11.36 13.80
CA GLY A 96 -21.46 -12.17 13.89
C GLY A 96 -20.58 -12.05 12.64
N SER A 97 -19.31 -11.68 12.84
CA SER A 97 -18.30 -11.61 11.77
C SER A 97 -16.98 -12.27 12.18
N PRO A 98 -16.28 -12.96 11.27
CA PRO A 98 -14.96 -13.53 11.55
C PRO A 98 -13.89 -12.44 11.48
N ILE A 99 -13.71 -11.72 12.58
CA ILE A 99 -12.78 -10.57 12.64
C ILE A 99 -11.32 -10.95 12.35
N MET A 100 -10.92 -12.20 12.65
CA MET A 100 -9.60 -12.72 12.25
C MET A 100 -9.39 -12.68 10.73
N SER A 101 -10.46 -12.84 9.95
CA SER A 101 -10.43 -12.81 8.48
C SER A 101 -10.55 -11.39 7.92
N ASP A 102 -10.86 -10.38 8.74
CA ASP A 102 -10.84 -8.98 8.32
C ASP A 102 -9.42 -8.41 8.44
N LEU A 103 -8.80 -8.13 7.30
CA LEU A 103 -7.49 -7.47 7.22
C LEU A 103 -7.51 -6.13 7.97
N SER A 104 -8.60 -5.37 7.87
CA SER A 104 -8.70 -4.01 8.41
C SER A 104 -8.70 -4.00 9.94
N SER A 105 -9.10 -5.11 10.57
CA SER A 105 -8.99 -5.31 12.02
C SER A 105 -7.55 -5.25 12.52
N SER A 106 -6.58 -5.56 11.64
CA SER A 106 -5.14 -5.61 11.89
C SER A 106 -4.79 -6.28 13.22
N LEU A 107 -5.44 -7.41 13.46
CA LEU A 107 -5.41 -8.11 14.74
C LEU A 107 -4.00 -8.55 15.17
N PHE A 108 -3.22 -9.05 14.21
CA PHE A 108 -1.88 -9.59 14.45
C PHE A 108 -0.76 -8.59 14.18
N TYR A 109 -1.05 -7.29 14.11
CA TYR A 109 -0.03 -6.25 13.93
C TYR A 109 0.76 -6.04 15.24
N PRO A 110 2.05 -6.43 15.32
CA PRO A 110 2.79 -6.43 16.58
C PRO A 110 2.85 -5.07 17.30
N PRO A 111 2.97 -3.92 16.62
CA PRO A 111 2.97 -2.62 17.30
C PRO A 111 1.68 -2.28 18.06
N LYS A 112 0.56 -3.00 17.85
CA LYS A 112 -0.64 -2.86 18.70
C LYS A 112 -0.44 -3.35 20.14
N LEU A 113 0.66 -4.02 20.44
CA LEU A 113 1.03 -4.35 21.82
C LEU A 113 1.09 -3.11 22.73
N VAL A 114 1.27 -1.91 22.16
CA VAL A 114 1.15 -0.64 22.90
C VAL A 114 -0.19 -0.46 23.60
N PHE A 115 -1.28 -1.07 23.09
CA PHE A 115 -2.61 -0.98 23.68
C PHE A 115 -2.75 -1.76 25.00
N HIS A 116 -1.77 -2.59 25.36
CA HIS A 116 -1.72 -3.28 26.65
C HIS A 116 -1.02 -2.51 27.77
N LEU A 117 -0.48 -1.31 27.48
CA LEU A 117 0.10 -0.45 28.50
C LEU A 117 -0.98 0.04 29.47
N PRO A 118 -0.65 0.29 30.75
CA PRO A 118 -1.61 0.69 31.79
C PRO A 118 -1.99 2.18 31.66
N LEU A 119 -2.54 2.58 30.52
CA LEU A 119 -3.05 3.91 30.22
C LEU A 119 -4.47 3.81 29.62
N PRO A 120 -5.31 4.86 29.75
CA PRO A 120 -6.58 4.94 29.06
C PRO A 120 -6.43 4.75 27.55
N PHE A 121 -7.29 3.91 26.98
CA PHE A 121 -7.25 3.60 25.56
C PHE A 121 -7.27 4.82 24.62
N PRO A 122 -8.05 5.92 24.86
CA PRO A 122 -7.97 7.12 24.03
C PRO A 122 -6.54 7.68 23.89
N ARG A 123 -5.77 7.68 24.99
CA ARG A 123 -4.39 8.16 24.98
C ARG A 123 -3.50 7.23 24.19
N LEU A 124 -3.63 5.92 24.39
CA LEU A 124 -2.84 4.92 23.65
C LEU A 124 -3.13 4.97 22.15
N TYR A 125 -4.39 5.17 21.75
CA TYR A 125 -4.79 5.35 20.36
C TYR A 125 -4.14 6.59 19.73
N ASN A 126 -4.14 7.73 20.43
CA ASN A 126 -3.48 8.94 19.94
C ASN A 126 -1.97 8.77 19.83
N TRP A 127 -1.33 8.15 20.82
CA TRP A 127 0.10 7.80 20.76
C TRP A 127 0.39 6.88 19.58
N TYR A 128 -0.46 5.87 19.36
CA TYR A 128 -0.33 4.96 18.23
C TYR A 128 -0.34 5.69 16.89
N VAL A 129 -1.33 6.56 16.64
CA VAL A 129 -1.41 7.36 15.41
C VAL A 129 -0.19 8.30 15.28
N ALA A 130 0.11 9.07 16.33
CA ALA A 130 1.17 10.07 16.30
C ALA A 130 2.57 9.43 16.12
N MET A 131 2.81 8.26 16.71
CA MET A 131 4.08 7.53 16.55
C MET A 131 4.26 6.99 15.13
N HIS A 132 3.20 6.62 14.41
CA HIS A 132 3.34 6.24 13.00
C HIS A 132 3.70 7.45 12.11
N VAL A 133 3.18 8.64 12.40
CA VAL A 133 3.63 9.87 11.72
C VAL A 133 5.11 10.16 12.00
N LEU A 134 5.55 9.99 13.25
CA LEU A 134 6.96 10.16 13.62
C LEU A 134 7.86 9.10 12.97
N LEU A 135 7.39 7.86 12.90
CA LEU A 135 8.06 6.75 12.21
C LEU A 135 8.24 7.05 10.72
N ALA A 136 7.21 7.60 10.07
CA ALA A 136 7.27 8.05 8.68
C ALA A 136 8.35 9.14 8.49
N ALA A 137 8.38 10.14 9.38
CA ALA A 137 9.37 11.21 9.36
C ALA A 137 10.80 10.65 9.50
N TYR A 138 11.00 9.78 10.50
CA TYR A 138 12.29 9.16 10.75
C TYR A 138 12.76 8.29 9.57
N GLY A 139 11.87 7.45 9.03
CA GLY A 139 12.15 6.61 7.88
C GLY A 139 12.54 7.41 6.66
N THR A 140 11.79 8.47 6.35
CA THR A 140 12.09 9.35 5.21
C THR A 140 13.41 10.09 5.41
N TYR A 141 13.69 10.62 6.61
CA TYR A 141 14.98 11.25 6.91
C TYR A 141 16.13 10.26 6.65
N ARG A 142 16.02 9.03 7.16
CA ARG A 142 17.04 7.98 6.99
C ARG A 142 17.23 7.59 5.52
N LEU A 143 16.14 7.43 4.78
CA LEU A 143 16.17 7.12 3.35
C LEU A 143 16.82 8.25 2.55
N SER A 144 16.45 9.52 2.80
CA SER A 144 17.07 10.67 2.13
C SER A 144 18.56 10.79 2.45
N ARG A 145 18.98 10.52 3.70
CA ARG A 145 20.40 10.48 4.06
C ARG A 145 21.15 9.35 3.38
N TYR A 146 20.51 8.19 3.21
CA TYR A 146 21.05 7.07 2.46
C TYR A 146 21.30 7.44 0.98
N TRP A 147 20.37 8.16 0.35
CA TRP A 147 20.55 8.75 -0.98
C TRP A 147 21.39 10.04 -1.01
N GLN A 148 22.27 10.24 -0.02
CA GLN A 148 23.26 11.33 0.05
C GLN A 148 22.69 12.77 0.10
N ALA A 149 21.39 12.97 0.30
CA ALA A 149 20.82 14.32 0.49
C ALA A 149 21.39 14.97 1.76
N SER A 150 21.68 16.28 1.78
CA SER A 150 22.19 16.97 2.97
C SER A 150 21.29 16.76 4.21
N CYS A 151 21.80 17.00 5.42
CA CYS A 151 20.99 16.90 6.65
C CYS A 151 19.72 17.77 6.59
N TRP A 152 19.84 18.96 6.03
CA TRP A 152 18.74 19.89 5.81
C TRP A 152 17.77 19.41 4.72
N GLY A 153 18.29 18.89 3.60
CA GLY A 153 17.45 18.30 2.55
C GLY A 153 16.67 17.07 3.05
N ALA A 154 17.31 16.23 3.86
CA ALA A 154 16.66 15.08 4.49
C ALA A 154 15.61 15.49 5.53
N ALA A 155 15.86 16.54 6.33
CA ALA A 155 14.87 17.09 7.26
C ALA A 155 13.67 17.68 6.51
N PHE A 156 13.91 18.41 5.42
CA PHE A 156 12.86 18.95 4.56
C PHE A 156 12.02 17.83 3.93
N ALA A 157 12.65 16.77 3.40
CA ALA A 157 11.95 15.61 2.85
C ALA A 157 11.11 14.89 3.92
N ALA A 158 11.66 14.69 5.12
CA ALA A 158 10.97 14.07 6.24
C ALA A 158 9.71 14.85 6.65
N LEU A 159 9.82 16.17 6.79
CA LEU A 159 8.67 17.05 7.08
C LEU A 159 7.66 17.03 5.94
N SER A 160 8.12 17.15 4.69
CA SER A 160 7.24 17.18 3.51
C SER A 160 6.42 15.90 3.37
N PHE A 161 7.01 14.75 3.66
CA PHE A 161 6.30 13.47 3.60
C PHE A 161 5.38 13.26 4.81
N SER A 162 5.91 13.39 6.02
CA SER A 162 5.16 13.05 7.25
C SER A 162 4.08 14.07 7.62
N LEU A 163 4.31 15.35 7.30
CA LEU A 163 3.36 16.43 7.57
C LEU A 163 2.66 16.93 6.30
N GLY A 164 2.89 16.26 5.16
CA GLY A 164 2.15 16.49 3.94
C GLY A 164 0.69 16.05 4.09
N GLY A 165 -0.24 16.76 3.45
CA GLY A 165 -1.67 16.48 3.55
C GLY A 165 -2.05 15.05 3.14
N SER A 166 -1.30 14.43 2.24
CA SER A 166 -1.51 13.04 1.80
C SER A 166 -1.32 12.02 2.91
N LEU A 167 -0.29 12.18 3.76
CA LEU A 167 -0.02 11.29 4.89
C LEU A 167 -0.83 11.69 6.12
N LEU A 168 -0.87 12.99 6.46
CA LEU A 168 -1.64 13.45 7.64
C LEU A 168 -3.12 13.09 7.53
N SER A 169 -3.74 13.21 6.35
CA SER A 169 -5.14 12.81 6.17
C SER A 169 -5.40 11.32 6.43
N GLN A 170 -4.38 10.45 6.38
CA GLN A 170 -4.51 9.05 6.74
C GLN A 170 -4.73 8.82 8.25
N HIS A 171 -4.62 9.85 9.10
CA HIS A 171 -5.13 9.75 10.47
C HIS A 171 -6.61 9.33 10.50
N ALA A 172 -7.37 9.61 9.43
CA ALA A 172 -8.78 9.27 9.29
C ALA A 172 -9.01 7.80 8.89
N ASN A 173 -7.98 7.13 8.37
CA ASN A 173 -7.98 5.72 7.95
C ASN A 173 -6.66 5.08 8.39
N VAL A 174 -6.59 4.72 9.67
CA VAL A 174 -5.33 4.44 10.38
C VAL A 174 -4.52 3.31 9.75
N ILE A 175 -5.17 2.32 9.12
CA ILE A 175 -4.46 1.22 8.44
C ILE A 175 -3.56 1.70 7.29
N TYR A 176 -3.99 2.72 6.54
CA TYR A 176 -3.20 3.30 5.46
C TYR A 176 -2.05 4.16 6.00
N LEU A 177 -2.24 4.81 7.16
CA LEU A 177 -1.17 5.52 7.86
C LEU A 177 -0.06 4.56 8.31
N ILE A 178 -0.43 3.38 8.83
CA ILE A 178 0.53 2.35 9.25
C ILE A 178 1.44 1.99 8.08
N SER A 179 0.86 1.62 6.94
CA SER A 179 1.62 1.26 5.74
C SER A 179 2.45 2.42 5.19
N ALA A 180 1.90 3.63 5.15
CA ALA A 180 2.64 4.81 4.74
C ALA A 180 3.87 5.09 5.64
N ALA A 181 3.79 4.78 6.93
CA ALA A 181 4.90 4.94 7.87
C ALA A 181 6.05 3.93 7.63
N TRP A 182 5.73 2.71 7.19
CA TRP A 182 6.72 1.69 6.85
C TRP A 182 7.35 1.87 5.48
N LEU A 183 6.66 2.57 4.57
CA LEU A 183 7.08 2.76 3.17
C LEU A 183 8.54 3.20 3.02
N PRO A 184 9.07 4.21 3.73
CA PRO A 184 10.46 4.64 3.54
C PRO A 184 11.48 3.55 3.89
N PHE A 185 11.21 2.73 4.91
CA PHE A 185 12.06 1.61 5.28
C PHE A 185 12.01 0.49 4.24
N ALA A 186 10.82 0.26 3.65
CA ALA A 186 10.64 -0.74 2.62
C ALA A 186 11.35 -0.33 1.33
N LEU A 187 11.30 0.95 0.94
CA LEU A 187 12.09 1.48 -0.17
C LEU A 187 13.60 1.38 0.09
N HIS A 188 14.06 1.73 1.29
CA HIS A 188 15.47 1.57 1.67
C HIS A 188 15.94 0.12 1.57
N SER A 189 15.13 -0.81 2.09
CA SER A 189 15.45 -2.25 2.06
C SER A 189 15.41 -2.81 0.65
N THR A 190 14.48 -2.32 -0.19
CA THR A 190 14.38 -2.67 -1.61
C THR A 190 15.64 -2.25 -2.37
N ASP A 191 16.10 -1.02 -2.18
CA ASP A 191 17.34 -0.51 -2.78
C ASP A 191 18.55 -1.35 -2.33
N GLN A 192 18.69 -1.56 -1.03
CA GLN A 192 19.76 -2.39 -0.48
C GLN A 192 19.75 -3.83 -0.99
N MET A 193 18.56 -4.41 -1.17
CA MET A 193 18.37 -5.75 -1.71
C MET A 193 18.76 -5.82 -3.19
N LEU A 194 18.31 -4.87 -4.02
CA LEU A 194 18.42 -4.97 -5.48
C LEU A 194 19.74 -4.42 -6.04
N VAL A 195 20.27 -3.35 -5.45
CA VAL A 195 21.53 -2.70 -5.85
C VAL A 195 22.71 -3.51 -5.31
N HIS A 196 22.73 -3.76 -4.00
CA HIS A 196 23.83 -4.48 -3.34
C HIS A 196 23.62 -6.00 -3.28
N ARG A 197 22.54 -6.52 -3.89
CA ARG A 197 22.25 -7.97 -4.00
C ARG A 197 22.26 -8.67 -2.63
N ASN A 198 21.75 -7.99 -1.60
CA ASN A 198 21.83 -8.43 -0.22
C ASN A 198 20.57 -9.21 0.20
N TRP A 199 20.70 -10.51 0.45
CA TRP A 199 19.60 -11.37 0.92
C TRP A 199 19.06 -10.98 2.30
N LYS A 200 19.90 -10.42 3.18
CA LYS A 200 19.43 -9.94 4.49
C LYS A 200 18.43 -8.80 4.32
N SER A 201 18.66 -7.91 3.36
CA SER A 201 17.72 -6.86 3.01
C SER A 201 16.42 -7.39 2.40
N ALA A 202 16.46 -8.55 1.72
CA ALA A 202 15.25 -9.24 1.26
C ALA A 202 14.38 -9.71 2.44
N LEU A 203 14.99 -10.24 3.51
CA LEU A 203 14.26 -10.62 4.72
C LEU A 203 13.74 -9.40 5.51
N VAL A 204 14.52 -8.32 5.57
CA VAL A 204 14.04 -7.06 6.18
C VAL A 204 12.85 -6.50 5.39
N LEU A 205 12.94 -6.49 4.05
CA LEU A 205 11.82 -6.11 3.20
C LEU A 205 10.61 -7.00 3.45
N ALA A 206 10.80 -8.32 3.53
CA ALA A 206 9.71 -9.26 3.82
C ALA A 206 9.01 -8.96 5.16
N GLY A 207 9.79 -8.67 6.20
CA GLY A 207 9.25 -8.26 7.50
C GLY A 207 8.45 -6.96 7.41
N LEU A 208 8.93 -5.97 6.66
CA LEU A 208 8.22 -4.69 6.46
C LEU A 208 6.92 -4.85 5.67
N LEU A 209 6.93 -5.65 4.59
CA LEU A 209 5.73 -5.95 3.81
C LEU A 209 4.71 -6.76 4.63
N ALA A 210 5.19 -7.66 5.49
CA ALA A 210 4.35 -8.38 6.43
C ALA A 210 3.75 -7.42 7.46
N LEU A 211 4.51 -6.46 7.99
CA LEU A 211 3.99 -5.43 8.90
C LEU A 211 2.92 -4.55 8.23
N MET A 212 3.08 -4.19 6.95
CA MET A 212 2.05 -3.46 6.19
C MET A 212 0.77 -4.29 6.03
N THR A 213 0.91 -5.58 5.73
CA THR A 213 -0.22 -6.51 5.54
C THR A 213 -0.94 -6.79 6.85
N LEU A 214 -0.19 -7.14 7.91
CA LEU A 214 -0.72 -7.37 9.26
C LEU A 214 -1.29 -6.08 9.86
N GLY A 215 -0.73 -4.92 9.48
CA GLY A 215 -1.24 -3.58 9.77
C GLY A 215 -2.54 -3.22 9.05
N GLY A 216 -3.01 -4.08 8.15
CA GLY A 216 -4.34 -4.04 7.55
C GLY A 216 -4.39 -3.48 6.14
N ASP A 217 -3.25 -3.21 5.52
CA ASP A 217 -3.17 -2.67 4.17
C ASP A 217 -2.22 -3.53 3.29
N PRO A 218 -2.69 -4.71 2.85
CA PRO A 218 -1.94 -5.54 1.91
C PRO A 218 -1.80 -4.88 0.53
N GLN A 219 -2.65 -3.91 0.17
CA GLN A 219 -2.52 -3.22 -1.10
C GLN A 219 -1.23 -2.39 -1.13
N ALA A 220 -0.87 -1.68 -0.06
CA ALA A 220 0.41 -0.99 0.00
C ALA A 220 1.60 -1.95 -0.06
N ALA A 221 1.53 -3.11 0.61
CA ALA A 221 2.58 -4.13 0.51
C ALA A 221 2.75 -4.61 -0.94
N TYR A 222 1.63 -4.85 -1.64
CA TYR A 222 1.62 -5.19 -3.06
C TYR A 222 2.22 -4.06 -3.93
N HIS A 223 1.85 -2.79 -3.70
CA HIS A 223 2.41 -1.66 -4.43
C HIS A 223 3.93 -1.53 -4.24
N VAL A 224 4.45 -1.75 -3.03
CA VAL A 224 5.89 -1.79 -2.80
C VAL A 224 6.54 -2.95 -3.56
N GLY A 225 5.90 -4.13 -3.61
CA GLY A 225 6.35 -5.26 -4.43
C GLY A 225 6.42 -4.91 -5.92
N LEU A 226 5.40 -4.22 -6.46
CA LEU A 226 5.40 -3.73 -7.84
C LEU A 226 6.52 -2.72 -8.09
N LEU A 227 6.72 -1.76 -7.18
CA LEU A 227 7.81 -0.79 -7.26
C LEU A 227 9.17 -1.49 -7.22
N ALA A 228 9.35 -2.49 -6.38
CA ALA A 228 10.56 -3.30 -6.32
C ALA A 228 10.80 -4.07 -7.63
N GLY A 229 9.75 -4.66 -8.22
CA GLY A 229 9.82 -5.32 -9.52
C GLY A 229 10.18 -4.37 -10.66
N LEU A 230 9.54 -3.21 -10.72
CA LEU A 230 9.85 -2.15 -11.70
C LEU A 230 11.28 -1.64 -11.50
N TYR A 231 11.71 -1.43 -10.27
CA TYR A 231 13.06 -0.97 -9.98
C TYR A 231 14.11 -2.01 -10.36
N ALA A 232 13.84 -3.30 -10.09
CA ALA A 232 14.69 -4.40 -10.55
C ALA A 232 14.80 -4.42 -12.08
N LEU A 233 13.69 -4.21 -12.80
CA LEU A 233 13.67 -4.12 -14.26
C LEU A 233 14.53 -2.95 -14.75
N ILE A 234 14.35 -1.75 -14.19
CA ILE A 234 15.17 -0.57 -14.54
C ILE A 234 16.66 -0.86 -14.36
N LEU A 235 17.06 -1.44 -13.21
CA LEU A 235 18.45 -1.79 -12.94
C LEU A 235 18.99 -2.89 -13.87
N THR A 236 18.13 -3.70 -14.53
CA THR A 236 18.57 -4.69 -15.54
C THR A 236 18.66 -4.11 -16.94
N ILE A 237 17.91 -3.05 -17.23
CA ILE A 237 17.97 -2.33 -18.51
C ILE A 237 19.16 -1.36 -18.50
N HIS A 238 19.38 -0.66 -17.39
CA HIS A 238 20.46 0.31 -17.19
C HIS A 238 21.43 -0.16 -16.09
N PRO A 239 22.30 -1.15 -16.38
CA PRO A 239 23.31 -1.57 -15.42
C PRO A 239 24.28 -0.41 -15.15
N GLN A 240 24.46 -0.07 -13.87
CA GLN A 240 25.40 0.96 -13.41
C GLN A 240 26.88 0.57 -13.64
N ASP A 241 27.16 -0.73 -13.80
CA ASP A 241 28.49 -1.23 -14.09
C ASP A 241 28.84 -1.06 -15.57
N ARG A 242 29.92 -0.30 -15.84
CA ARG A 242 30.55 -0.08 -17.17
C ARG A 242 31.03 -1.36 -17.88
N ILE A 243 30.73 -2.56 -17.39
CA ILE A 243 31.11 -3.82 -18.02
C ILE A 243 30.09 -4.16 -19.11
N ARG A 244 30.23 -3.45 -20.24
CA ARG A 244 29.86 -3.96 -21.56
C ARG A 244 30.65 -5.26 -21.77
N LYS A 245 30.12 -6.43 -21.38
CA LYS A 245 30.37 -7.74 -22.03
C LYS A 245 29.61 -8.90 -21.37
N ALA A 246 29.13 -9.78 -22.25
CA ALA A 246 28.42 -11.05 -22.07
C ALA A 246 26.97 -10.99 -21.56
N THR A 247 26.03 -11.29 -22.46
CA THR A 247 24.61 -11.62 -22.20
C THR A 247 24.41 -12.59 -21.03
N ALA A 248 25.36 -13.52 -20.80
CA ALA A 248 25.33 -14.46 -19.69
C ALA A 248 25.40 -13.79 -18.29
N ALA A 249 26.22 -12.74 -18.13
CA ALA A 249 26.30 -12.00 -16.86
C ALA A 249 24.98 -11.26 -16.59
N ARG A 250 24.37 -10.68 -17.64
CA ARG A 250 23.08 -9.99 -17.55
C ARG A 250 21.95 -10.95 -17.14
N LEU A 251 21.92 -12.15 -17.69
CA LEU A 251 20.94 -13.18 -17.33
C LEU A 251 21.11 -13.62 -15.87
N SER A 252 22.34 -13.85 -15.41
CA SER A 252 22.62 -14.23 -14.01
C SER A 252 22.20 -13.14 -13.00
N TRP A 253 22.31 -11.87 -13.37
CA TRP A 253 21.90 -10.75 -12.50
C TRP A 253 20.38 -10.62 -12.42
N PHE A 254 19.70 -10.77 -13.55
CA PHE A 254 18.23 -10.83 -13.58
C PHE A 254 17.73 -11.99 -12.72
N GLN A 255 18.30 -13.19 -12.89
CA GLN A 255 17.97 -14.36 -12.08
C GLN A 255 18.18 -14.10 -10.60
N HIS A 256 19.32 -13.51 -10.19
CA HIS A 256 19.58 -13.24 -8.79
C HIS A 256 18.58 -12.24 -8.18
N ARG A 257 18.29 -11.12 -8.87
CA ARG A 257 17.28 -10.16 -8.41
C ARG A 257 15.89 -10.78 -8.34
N PHE A 258 15.54 -11.61 -9.32
CA PHE A 258 14.29 -12.36 -9.33
C PHE A 258 14.20 -13.32 -8.14
N ILE A 259 15.27 -14.04 -7.82
CA ILE A 259 15.34 -14.91 -6.62
C ILE A 259 15.16 -14.09 -5.34
N LEU A 260 15.78 -12.92 -5.23
CA LEU A 260 15.62 -12.04 -4.06
C LEU A 260 14.18 -11.52 -3.92
N LEU A 261 13.53 -11.15 -5.03
CA LEU A 261 12.12 -10.75 -5.02
C LEU A 261 11.20 -11.91 -4.64
N LEU A 262 11.43 -13.11 -5.19
CA LEU A 262 10.70 -14.32 -4.82
C LEU A 262 10.89 -14.67 -3.35
N MET A 263 12.12 -14.54 -2.83
CA MET A 263 12.45 -14.75 -1.42
C MET A 263 11.68 -13.76 -0.55
N ALA A 264 11.71 -12.47 -0.88
CA ALA A 264 10.99 -11.43 -0.14
C ALA A 264 9.46 -11.68 -0.16
N GLY A 265 8.89 -11.99 -1.33
CA GLY A 265 7.47 -12.27 -1.48
C GLY A 265 7.02 -13.53 -0.72
N SER A 266 7.79 -14.61 -0.84
CA SER A 266 7.49 -15.89 -0.14
C SER A 266 7.60 -15.73 1.37
N ALA A 267 8.65 -15.06 1.86
CA ALA A 267 8.81 -14.78 3.28
C ALA A 267 7.71 -13.84 3.82
N THR A 268 7.30 -12.84 3.03
CA THR A 268 6.16 -11.97 3.38
C THR A 268 4.89 -12.79 3.57
N PHE A 269 4.58 -13.67 2.61
CA PHE A 269 3.42 -14.55 2.67
C PHE A 269 3.47 -15.44 3.92
N LEU A 270 4.61 -16.06 4.21
CA LEU A 270 4.76 -16.91 5.41
C LEU A 270 4.57 -16.13 6.72
N LEU A 271 5.15 -14.94 6.83
CA LEU A 271 5.04 -14.09 8.02
C LEU A 271 3.62 -13.55 8.23
N ALA A 272 2.90 -13.26 7.14
CA ALA A 272 1.53 -12.76 7.18
C ALA A 272 0.47 -13.87 6.97
N ALA A 273 0.85 -15.14 6.90
CA ALA A 273 -0.04 -16.25 6.56
C ALA A 273 -1.21 -16.37 7.53
N VAL A 274 -0.96 -16.08 8.81
CA VAL A 274 -1.98 -16.06 9.87
C VAL A 274 -3.15 -15.12 9.56
N GLN A 275 -2.90 -14.07 8.78
CA GLN A 275 -3.91 -13.11 8.34
C GLN A 275 -4.37 -13.39 6.91
N ILE A 276 -3.45 -13.68 5.98
CA ILE A 276 -3.76 -13.86 4.55
C ILE A 276 -4.64 -15.10 4.32
N LEU A 277 -4.34 -16.23 4.98
CA LEU A 277 -5.04 -17.49 4.70
C LEU A 277 -6.52 -17.45 5.12
N PRO A 278 -6.88 -17.03 6.36
CA PRO A 278 -8.28 -16.91 6.75
C PRO A 278 -9.04 -15.88 5.91
N THR A 279 -8.40 -14.74 5.60
CA THR A 279 -9.01 -13.73 4.73
C THR A 279 -9.28 -14.30 3.34
N PHE A 280 -8.34 -15.05 2.76
CA PHE A 280 -8.54 -15.68 1.45
C PHE A 280 -9.70 -16.69 1.48
N GLN A 281 -9.75 -17.56 2.49
CA GLN A 281 -10.85 -18.51 2.68
C GLN A 281 -12.22 -17.80 2.80
N TRP A 282 -12.28 -16.75 3.61
CA TRP A 282 -13.51 -15.97 3.81
C TRP A 282 -13.93 -15.21 2.56
N SER A 283 -12.97 -14.68 1.79
CA SER A 283 -13.27 -13.96 0.55
C SER A 283 -13.98 -14.83 -0.48
N GLN A 284 -13.69 -16.14 -0.52
CA GLN A 284 -14.37 -17.08 -1.41
C GLN A 284 -15.84 -17.29 -1.05
N GLN A 285 -16.21 -17.09 0.21
CA GLN A 285 -17.58 -17.23 0.73
C GLN A 285 -18.32 -15.89 0.75
N SER A 286 -17.69 -14.80 0.30
CA SER A 286 -18.32 -13.48 0.26
C SER A 286 -19.44 -13.45 -0.79
N GLN A 287 -20.49 -12.67 -0.50
CA GLN A 287 -21.53 -12.33 -1.49
C GLN A 287 -20.91 -11.73 -2.77
N ARG A 288 -19.76 -11.05 -2.68
CA ARG A 288 -19.04 -10.50 -3.85
C ARG A 288 -18.56 -11.57 -4.83
N ASN A 289 -18.32 -12.79 -4.34
CA ASN A 289 -17.95 -13.93 -5.17
C ASN A 289 -19.18 -14.68 -5.73
N SER A 290 -20.39 -14.26 -5.35
CA SER A 290 -21.65 -14.82 -5.84
C SER A 290 -22.12 -14.04 -7.07
N TYR A 291 -21.75 -14.51 -8.25
CA TYR A 291 -22.15 -13.92 -9.52
C TYR A 291 -22.50 -14.99 -10.57
N SER A 292 -23.44 -14.65 -11.46
CA SER A 292 -23.85 -15.53 -12.58
C SER A 292 -23.18 -15.17 -13.91
N GLN A 293 -22.58 -13.98 -13.98
CA GLN A 293 -21.89 -13.40 -15.14
C GLN A 293 -20.66 -12.63 -14.64
N PRO A 294 -19.56 -12.59 -15.41
CA PRO A 294 -18.35 -11.89 -14.99
C PRO A 294 -18.58 -10.38 -15.03
N HIS A 295 -18.20 -9.71 -13.96
CA HIS A 295 -18.30 -8.26 -13.79
C HIS A 295 -16.97 -7.55 -14.06
N SER A 296 -15.87 -8.30 -13.98
CA SER A 296 -14.53 -7.80 -14.25
C SER A 296 -13.77 -8.72 -15.21
N LEU A 297 -12.72 -8.17 -15.82
CA LEU A 297 -11.81 -8.97 -16.67
C LEU A 297 -11.18 -10.13 -15.90
N TYR A 298 -11.04 -10.01 -14.58
CA TYR A 298 -10.44 -11.02 -13.71
C TYR A 298 -11.36 -12.22 -13.46
N GLU A 299 -12.68 -12.05 -13.62
CA GLU A 299 -13.67 -13.11 -13.41
C GLU A 299 -13.95 -13.93 -14.68
N ILE A 300 -13.51 -13.45 -15.85
CA ILE A 300 -13.71 -14.14 -17.14
C ILE A 300 -13.14 -15.56 -17.09
N PRO A 301 -11.87 -15.81 -16.71
CA PRO A 301 -11.32 -17.17 -16.75
C PRO A 301 -12.07 -18.15 -15.85
N ALA A 302 -12.47 -17.69 -14.65
CA ALA A 302 -13.25 -18.49 -13.71
C ALA A 302 -14.65 -18.82 -14.26
N THR A 303 -15.31 -17.84 -14.88
CA THR A 303 -16.63 -18.02 -15.51
C THR A 303 -16.55 -19.00 -16.69
N LEU A 304 -15.56 -18.84 -17.56
CA LEU A 304 -15.36 -19.73 -18.71
C LEU A 304 -15.11 -21.17 -18.24
N LYS A 305 -14.28 -21.35 -17.20
CA LYS A 305 -14.00 -22.66 -16.61
C LYS A 305 -15.25 -23.29 -15.98
N HIS A 306 -16.03 -22.52 -15.24
CA HIS A 306 -17.27 -23.00 -14.62
C HIS A 306 -18.31 -23.42 -15.67
N ARG A 307 -18.45 -22.66 -16.76
CA ARG A 307 -19.40 -22.96 -17.84
C ARG A 307 -18.94 -24.10 -18.75
N ALA A 308 -17.64 -24.26 -18.97
CA ALA A 308 -17.10 -25.38 -19.76
C ALA A 308 -17.41 -26.76 -19.14
N GLY A 309 -17.61 -26.83 -17.82
CA GLY A 309 -18.00 -28.06 -17.11
C GLY A 309 -19.50 -28.28 -16.94
N SER A 310 -20.35 -27.32 -17.35
CA SER A 310 -21.81 -27.39 -17.21
C SER A 310 -22.45 -27.67 -18.57
N PRO A 311 -23.14 -28.81 -18.78
CA PRO A 311 -23.91 -29.01 -20.00
C PRO A 311 -25.00 -27.93 -20.09
N THR A 312 -24.99 -27.17 -21.19
CA THR A 312 -26.06 -26.22 -21.52
C THR A 312 -27.34 -27.02 -21.73
N THR A 313 -28.29 -26.92 -20.80
CA THR A 313 -29.47 -27.80 -20.77
C THR A 313 -30.79 -27.04 -20.95
N GLY A 314 -30.74 -25.72 -21.21
CA GLY A 314 -31.95 -24.95 -21.49
C GLY A 314 -31.83 -23.95 -22.65
N PRO A 315 -32.96 -23.57 -23.29
CA PRO A 315 -33.03 -22.52 -24.32
C PRO A 315 -32.71 -21.10 -23.79
N SER A 316 -32.50 -20.94 -22.48
CA SER A 316 -32.11 -19.72 -21.77
C SER A 316 -30.63 -19.68 -21.36
N ASP A 317 -29.85 -20.72 -21.65
CA ASP A 317 -28.43 -20.78 -21.29
C ASP A 317 -27.59 -19.99 -22.29
N LEU A 318 -27.17 -18.80 -21.90
CA LEU A 318 -26.24 -17.99 -22.68
C LEU A 318 -24.95 -18.76 -22.93
N SER A 319 -24.43 -18.68 -24.17
CA SER A 319 -23.09 -19.16 -24.47
C SER A 319 -22.06 -18.46 -23.58
N ALA A 320 -20.87 -19.04 -23.43
CA ALA A 320 -19.82 -18.47 -22.59
C ALA A 320 -19.46 -17.03 -23.02
N GLU A 321 -19.40 -16.78 -24.33
CA GLU A 321 -19.16 -15.46 -24.92
C GLU A 321 -20.33 -14.49 -24.65
N GLN A 322 -21.57 -14.95 -24.81
CA GLN A 322 -22.75 -14.14 -24.52
C GLN A 322 -22.85 -13.78 -23.03
N SER A 323 -22.44 -14.68 -22.13
CA SER A 323 -22.36 -14.41 -20.70
C SER A 323 -21.31 -13.35 -20.37
N VAL A 324 -20.13 -13.42 -21.01
CA VAL A 324 -19.07 -12.41 -20.83
C VAL A 324 -19.54 -11.06 -21.36
N PHE A 325 -20.10 -11.03 -22.56
CA PHE A 325 -20.62 -9.80 -23.16
C PHE A 325 -21.73 -9.18 -22.29
N LYS A 326 -22.69 -10.00 -21.85
CA LYS A 326 -23.79 -9.53 -21.01
C LYS A 326 -23.29 -9.00 -19.66
N GLY A 327 -22.36 -9.71 -19.01
CA GLY A 327 -21.81 -9.29 -17.72
C GLY A 327 -21.01 -7.98 -17.77
N LEU A 328 -20.28 -7.74 -18.86
CA LEU A 328 -19.38 -6.57 -18.98
C LEU A 328 -20.00 -5.34 -19.64
N PHE A 329 -21.05 -5.50 -20.45
CA PHE A 329 -21.60 -4.40 -21.25
C PHE A 329 -23.07 -4.11 -21.01
N THR A 330 -23.78 -4.98 -20.29
CA THR A 330 -25.21 -4.78 -20.01
C THR A 330 -25.45 -4.57 -18.52
N ASN A 331 -26.63 -4.01 -18.21
CA ASN A 331 -27.06 -3.81 -16.84
C ASN A 331 -27.12 -5.16 -16.10
N PRO A 332 -26.60 -5.24 -14.86
CA PRO A 332 -26.80 -6.41 -14.01
C PRO A 332 -28.29 -6.68 -13.78
N PRO A 333 -28.70 -7.95 -13.62
CA PRO A 333 -30.09 -8.28 -13.34
C PRO A 333 -30.61 -7.54 -12.10
N VAL A 334 -31.87 -7.08 -12.14
CA VAL A 334 -32.46 -6.21 -11.11
C VAL A 334 -32.45 -6.85 -9.71
N GLU A 335 -32.54 -8.19 -9.65
CA GLU A 335 -32.56 -8.96 -8.40
C GLU A 335 -31.17 -9.19 -7.79
N THR A 336 -30.09 -8.76 -8.47
CA THR A 336 -28.73 -8.94 -7.97
C THR A 336 -28.27 -7.72 -7.20
N HIS A 337 -27.49 -7.94 -6.13
CA HIS A 337 -26.82 -6.87 -5.39
C HIS A 337 -25.93 -6.00 -6.30
N HIS A 338 -25.49 -6.55 -7.44
CA HIS A 338 -24.76 -5.87 -8.49
C HIS A 338 -25.56 -4.78 -9.19
N ARG A 339 -26.89 -4.74 -9.09
CA ARG A 339 -27.71 -3.65 -9.65
C ARG A 339 -27.39 -2.30 -8.98
N ALA A 340 -26.96 -2.33 -7.71
CA ALA A 340 -26.48 -1.16 -6.98
C ALA A 340 -24.99 -0.92 -7.23
N ILE A 341 -24.60 -0.76 -8.50
CA ILE A 341 -23.23 -0.36 -8.84
C ILE A 341 -23.02 1.05 -8.28
N TYR A 342 -22.08 1.22 -7.36
CA TYR A 342 -21.70 2.55 -6.92
C TYR A 342 -21.05 3.32 -8.07
N HIS A 343 -21.33 4.62 -8.16
CA HIS A 343 -20.71 5.51 -9.15
C HIS A 343 -19.16 5.56 -9.11
N PHE A 344 -18.57 5.02 -8.04
CA PHE A 344 -17.13 4.88 -7.84
C PHE A 344 -16.55 3.57 -8.40
N SER A 345 -17.40 2.68 -8.91
CA SER A 345 -16.96 1.45 -9.58
C SER A 345 -16.26 1.80 -10.88
N VAL A 346 -15.22 1.04 -11.21
CA VAL A 346 -14.31 1.34 -12.31
C VAL A 346 -14.46 0.25 -13.36
N GLY A 347 -15.19 0.54 -14.45
CA GLY A 347 -15.27 -0.37 -15.58
C GLY A 347 -13.93 -0.50 -16.33
N PRO A 348 -13.71 -1.58 -17.10
CA PRO A 348 -12.43 -1.86 -17.76
C PRO A 348 -11.97 -0.75 -18.72
N TRP A 349 -12.89 -0.03 -19.36
CA TRP A 349 -12.56 1.12 -20.23
C TRP A 349 -11.87 2.28 -19.49
N ARG A 350 -11.93 2.32 -18.15
CA ARG A 350 -11.24 3.33 -17.33
C ARG A 350 -9.72 3.19 -17.37
N PHE A 351 -9.17 2.08 -17.87
CA PHE A 351 -7.73 1.96 -18.14
C PHE A 351 -7.22 3.05 -19.09
N ALA A 352 -8.06 3.59 -19.98
CA ALA A 352 -7.70 4.72 -20.83
C ALA A 352 -7.33 5.98 -20.01
N GLU A 353 -7.82 6.11 -18.77
CA GLU A 353 -7.47 7.23 -17.89
C GLU A 353 -6.05 7.18 -17.33
N LEU A 354 -5.40 6.01 -17.38
CA LEU A 354 -3.97 5.91 -17.06
C LEU A 354 -3.11 6.64 -18.11
N LEU A 355 -3.60 6.73 -19.35
CA LEU A 355 -2.92 7.42 -20.44
C LEU A 355 -3.42 8.87 -20.57
N TRP A 356 -4.73 9.08 -20.47
CA TRP A 356 -5.35 10.40 -20.55
C TRP A 356 -6.31 10.63 -19.37
N PRO A 357 -5.87 11.35 -18.33
CA PRO A 357 -6.69 11.64 -17.16
C PRO A 357 -8.01 12.35 -17.51
N ASN A 358 -9.12 11.86 -16.97
CA ASN A 358 -10.48 12.37 -17.20
C ASN A 358 -10.99 12.26 -18.66
N ILE A 359 -10.42 11.40 -19.51
CA ILE A 359 -10.98 11.16 -20.85
C ILE A 359 -12.44 10.70 -20.77
N SER A 360 -12.83 10.01 -19.68
CA SER A 360 -14.22 9.57 -19.45
C SER A 360 -15.12 10.67 -18.86
N GLY A 361 -14.58 11.87 -18.63
CA GLY A 361 -15.22 12.99 -17.94
C GLY A 361 -14.85 13.06 -16.45
N LYS A 362 -15.41 14.05 -15.73
CA LYS A 362 -15.13 14.27 -14.30
C LYS A 362 -16.33 13.90 -13.44
N MET A 363 -16.06 13.31 -12.28
CA MET A 363 -17.09 13.00 -11.29
C MET A 363 -17.44 14.20 -10.41
N TYR A 364 -16.43 14.99 -10.05
CA TYR A 364 -16.54 16.14 -9.16
C TYR A 364 -16.01 17.42 -9.82
N PRO A 365 -16.48 18.61 -9.38
CA PRO A 365 -17.60 18.82 -8.44
C PRO A 365 -18.98 18.61 -9.09
N VAL A 366 -19.04 18.66 -10.43
CA VAL A 366 -20.26 18.39 -11.21
C VAL A 366 -20.01 17.16 -12.05
N HIS A 367 -20.91 16.20 -11.96
CA HIS A 367 -20.83 14.95 -12.70
C HIS A 367 -20.99 15.19 -14.21
N ARG A 368 -19.88 14.99 -14.95
CA ARG A 368 -19.80 15.15 -16.41
C ARG A 368 -19.19 13.89 -17.07
N ARG A 369 -19.29 12.74 -16.41
CA ARG A 369 -18.84 11.47 -16.99
C ARG A 369 -19.81 11.07 -18.11
N TRP A 370 -19.32 11.05 -19.35
CA TRP A 370 -20.11 10.57 -20.48
C TRP A 370 -20.16 9.04 -20.51
N ILE A 371 -19.22 8.39 -19.81
CA ILE A 371 -19.09 6.95 -19.81
C ILE A 371 -20.17 6.22 -19.02
N ASN A 372 -20.96 6.93 -18.21
CA ASN A 372 -22.15 6.37 -17.55
C ASN A 372 -23.25 5.97 -18.53
N GLN A 373 -23.11 6.34 -19.82
CA GLN A 373 -23.97 5.81 -20.88
C GLN A 373 -23.70 4.32 -21.15
N LEU A 374 -22.57 3.78 -20.68
CA LEU A 374 -22.31 2.34 -20.68
C LEU A 374 -23.09 1.69 -19.52
N PRO A 375 -24.03 0.77 -19.78
CA PRO A 375 -24.90 0.19 -18.75
C PRO A 375 -24.18 -0.56 -17.61
N ALA A 376 -22.94 -0.98 -17.85
CA ALA A 376 -22.10 -1.67 -16.87
C ALA A 376 -21.14 -0.71 -16.13
N GLU A 377 -21.17 0.59 -16.44
CA GLU A 377 -20.49 1.62 -15.65
C GLU A 377 -21.36 2.03 -14.46
N GLY A 378 -20.72 2.20 -13.30
CA GLY A 378 -21.36 2.68 -12.08
C GLY A 378 -21.77 4.13 -12.14
#